data_AF-A0A800A529-F1
#
_entry.id   AF-A0A800A529-F1
#
_cell.length_a   1.000
_cell.length_b   1.000
_cell.length_c   1.000
_cell.angle_alpha   90.00
_cell.angle_beta   90.00
_cell.angle_gamma   90.00
#
_symmetry.space_group_name_H-M   'P 1'
#
loop_
_entity.id
_entity.type
_entity.pdbx_description
1 polymer ?
#
loop_
_entity_poly.entity_id
_entity_poly.type
_entity_poly.pdbx_seq_one_letter_code
_entity_poly.pdbx_strand_id
1 'polypeptide(L)' 'MTFVIPFPAIDPVLISFGPVAIRWYSLAYIAGLV' A
#
# COMPACT_ATOMS: atom_id res chain seq x y z
N MET A 1 25.82 -16.31 -10.46
CA MET A 1 24.59 -15.57 -10.80
C MET A 1 23.82 -15.35 -9.51
N THR A 2 23.70 -14.12 -9.02
CA THR A 2 22.90 -13.84 -7.83
C THR A 2 21.44 -13.74 -8.25
N PHE A 3 20.61 -14.67 -7.79
CA PHE A 3 19.17 -14.58 -7.94
C PHE A 3 18.63 -13.68 -6.82
N VAL A 4 17.96 -12.60 -7.20
CA VAL A 4 17.30 -11.68 -6.26
C VAL A 4 15.85 -11.49 -6.68
N ILE A 5 14.95 -11.50 -5.70
CA ILE A 5 13.56 -11.11 -5.91
C ILE A 5 13.50 -9.59 -5.72
N PRO A 6 13.18 -8.80 -6.76
CA PRO A 6 13.10 -7.35 -6.63
C PRO A 6 11.93 -6.98 -5.71
N PHE A 7 12.09 -5.87 -4.98
CA PHE A 7 10.99 -5.33 -4.20
C PHE A 7 9.85 -4.92 -5.15
N PRO A 8 8.58 -5.21 -4.81
CA PRO A 8 7.46 -4.89 -5.68
C PRO A 8 7.23 -3.38 -5.74
N ALA A 9 7.10 -2.86 -6.95
CA ALA A 9 6.77 -1.46 -7.21
C ALA A 9 5.25 -1.23 -7.10
N ILE A 10 4.72 -1.24 -5.88
CA ILE A 10 3.30 -1.00 -5.60
C ILE A 10 3.13 0.44 -5.11
N ASP A 11 2.15 1.16 -5.66
CA ASP A 11 1.78 2.48 -5.17
C ASP A 11 1.22 2.38 -3.73
N PRO A 12 1.80 3.08 -2.75
CA PRO A 12 1.25 3.08 -1.40
C PRO A 12 -0.13 3.72 -1.30
N VAL A 13 -0.53 4.54 -2.27
CA VAL A 13 -1.83 5.20 -2.35
C VAL A 13 -2.82 4.31 -3.08
N LEU A 14 -3.90 3.95 -2.39
CA LEU A 14 -4.99 3.17 -2.94
C LEU A 14 -5.89 4.03 -3.83
N ILE A 15 -6.42 5.11 -3.26
CA ILE A 15 -7.24 6.11 -3.96
C ILE A 15 -6.85 7.51 -3.50
N SER A 16 -6.92 8.47 -4.42
CA SER A 16 -6.66 9.89 -4.14
C SER A 16 -7.84 10.74 -4.59
N PHE A 17 -8.34 11.58 -3.68
CA PHE A 17 -9.36 12.59 -3.93
C PHE A 17 -8.81 13.97 -3.54
N GLY A 18 -8.28 14.70 -4.52
CA GLY A 18 -7.65 15.99 -4.29
C GLY A 18 -6.48 15.87 -3.28
N PRO A 19 -6.47 16.65 -2.18
CA PRO A 19 -5.41 16.58 -1.16
C PRO A 19 -5.53 15.34 -0.23
N VAL A 20 -6.60 14.55 -0.35
CA VAL A 20 -6.85 13.39 0.52
C VAL A 20 -6.45 12.11 -0.19
N ALA A 21 -5.47 11.40 0.37
CA ALA A 21 -5.00 10.11 -0.14
C ALA A 21 -5.26 9.00 0.89
N ILE A 22 -5.95 7.93 0.48
CA ILE A 22 -6.12 6.72 1.29
C ILE A 22 -5.01 5.75 0.93
N ARG A 23 -4.35 5.18 1.93
CA ARG A 23 -3.23 4.26 1.75
C ARG A 23 -3.60 2.84 2.17
N TRP A 24 -2.92 1.86 1.60
CA TRP A 24 -3.15 0.45 1.90
C TRP A 24 -2.97 0.09 3.38
N TYR A 25 -2.02 0.72 4.08
CA TYR A 25 -1.83 0.48 5.50
C TYR A 25 -3.06 0.88 6.31
N SER A 26 -3.77 1.96 5.93
CA SER A 26 -4.94 2.44 6.64
C SER A 26 -6.06 1.40 6.55
N LEU A 27 -6.23 0.79 5.37
CA LEU A 27 -7.18 -0.31 5.19
C LEU A 27 -6.78 -1.55 6.01
N ALA A 28 -5.49 -1.90 6.06
CA ALA A 28 -5.02 -3.02 6.85
C ALA A 28 -5.32 -2.83 8.35
N TYR A 29 -5.13 -1.61 8.87
CA TYR A 29 -5.53 -1.28 10.24
C TYR A 29 -7.02 -1.42 10.46
N ILE A 30 -7.87 -0.90 9.54
CA ILE A 30 -9.34 -0.98 9.67
C ILE A 30 -9.83 -2.43 9.56
N ALA A 31 -9.33 -3.18 8.58
CA ALA A 31 -9.71 -4.57 8.36
C ALA A 31 -9.34 -5.49 9.53
N GLY A 32 -8.26 -5.16 10.27
CA GLY A 32 -7.85 -5.89 11.46
C GLY A 32 -8.61 -5.50 12.75
N LEU A 33 -9.50 -4.50 12.71
CA LEU A 33 -10.10 -3.85 13.88
C LEU A 33 -11.53 -4.34 14.18
N VAL A 34 -11.83 -5.63 13.99
CA VAL A 34 -13.17 -6.22 14.27
C VAL A 34 -13.62 -5.96 15.71
#